data_AF-A0A9P3KJT9-F1
#
_entry.id   AF-A0A9P3KJT9-F1
#
_cell.length_a   1.000
_cell.length_b   1.000
_cell.length_c   1.000
_cell.angle_alpha   90.00
_cell.angle_beta   90.00
_cell.angle_gamma   90.00
#
_symmetry.space_group_name_H-M   'P 1'
#
loop_
_entity.id
_entity.type
_entity.pdbx_description
1 polymer ?
#
loop_
_entity_poly.entity_id
_entity_poly.type
_entity_poly.pdbx_seq_one_letter_code
_entity_poly.pdbx_strand_id
1 'polypeptide(L)'
;MSQVRASHILIKHQGSRRPASWKDPNGETIGRTTKDAAIQQLLAIRERIASGELDFGQVAKTESHCSSARNNGRSGLVQPRSDAETV
;
A
#
# COMPACT_ATOMS: atom_id res chain seq x y z
N MET A 1 -12.58 17.01 17.31
CA MET A 1 -11.49 16.28 16.62
C MET A 1 -11.99 15.89 15.23
N SER A 2 -11.32 16.32 14.16
CA SER A 2 -11.69 15.98 12.78
C SER A 2 -11.16 14.59 12.41
N GLN A 3 -12.06 13.68 12.05
CA GLN A 3 -11.70 12.38 11.50
C GLN A 3 -11.33 12.51 10.02
N VAL A 4 -10.30 11.77 9.60
CA VAL A 4 -9.88 11.69 8.19
C VAL A 4 -10.10 10.28 7.65
N ARG A 5 -10.45 10.21 6.37
CA ARG A 5 -10.50 8.96 5.61
C ARG A 5 -9.25 8.88 4.76
N ALA A 6 -8.58 7.74 4.79
CA ALA A 6 -7.38 7.49 4.01
C ALA A 6 -7.47 6.15 3.28
N SER A 7 -6.91 6.13 2.08
CA SER A 7 -6.67 4.91 1.32
C SER A 7 -5.18 4.78 1.05
N HIS A 8 -4.69 3.54 0.89
CA HIS A 8 -3.28 3.31 0.59
C HIS A 8 -3.09 2.14 -0.37
N ILE A 9 -1.96 2.17 -1.09
CA ILE A 9 -1.42 1.07 -1.87
C ILE A 9 -0.15 0.60 -1.15
N LEU A 10 -0.04 -0.70 -0.86
CA LEU A 10 1.12 -1.29 -0.20
C LEU A 10 1.83 -2.24 -1.17
N ILE A 11 3.07 -1.93 -1.55
CA ILE A 11 3.96 -2.85 -2.25
C ILE A 11 4.94 -3.45 -1.25
N LYS A 12 5.00 -4.78 -1.15
CA LYS A 12 5.90 -5.50 -0.26
C LYS A 12 7.14 -5.94 -1.03
N HIS A 13 8.20 -6.20 -0.28
CA HIS A 13 9.48 -6.67 -0.77
C HIS A 13 10.06 -7.69 0.21
N GLN A 14 11.18 -8.31 -0.13
CA GLN A 14 11.81 -9.38 0.66
C GLN A 14 12.15 -8.99 2.11
N GLY A 15 12.34 -7.70 2.37
CA GLY A 15 12.64 -7.15 3.70
C GLY A 15 11.40 -6.73 4.49
N SER A 16 10.20 -6.97 3.98
CA SER A 16 8.97 -6.75 4.73
C SER A 16 8.89 -7.72 5.91
N ARG A 17 8.48 -7.25 7.10
CA ARG A 17 8.31 -8.11 8.30
C ARG A 17 7.53 -9.40 8.02
N ARG A 18 6.55 -9.33 7.12
CA ARG A 18 5.88 -10.49 6.54
C ARG A 18 5.94 -10.41 5.01
N PRO A 19 6.88 -11.11 4.33
CA PRO A 19 7.05 -11.07 2.88
C PRO A 19 6.03 -11.97 2.16
N ALA A 20 4.76 -11.87 2.55
CA ALA A 20 3.65 -12.62 1.97
C ALA A 20 2.37 -11.78 2.02
N SER A 21 1.44 -12.00 1.09
CA SER A 21 0.21 -11.23 0.95
C SER A 21 -0.96 -12.12 0.49
N TRP A 22 -2.12 -11.52 0.24
CA TRP A 22 -3.24 -12.26 -0.35
C TRP A 22 -3.01 -12.60 -1.84
N LYS A 23 -2.17 -11.83 -2.55
CA LYS A 23 -1.76 -12.10 -3.94
C LYS A 23 -0.66 -13.14 -4.05
N ASP A 24 0.14 -13.24 -3.00
CA ASP A 24 1.29 -14.13 -2.92
C ASP A 24 1.32 -14.75 -1.51
N PRO A 25 0.46 -15.77 -1.27
CA PRO A 25 0.29 -16.37 0.05
C PRO A 25 1.56 -17.03 0.58
N ASN A 26 2.35 -17.62 -0.31
CA ASN A 26 3.60 -18.31 0.01
C ASN A 26 4.81 -17.36 0.03
N GLY A 27 4.67 -16.13 -0.49
CA GLY A 27 5.75 -15.15 -0.53
C GLY A 27 6.82 -15.45 -1.58
N GLU A 28 6.49 -16.21 -2.63
CA GLU A 28 7.45 -16.63 -3.66
C GLU A 28 7.94 -15.44 -4.49
N THR A 29 7.02 -14.52 -4.83
CA THR A 29 7.36 -13.31 -5.57
C THR A 29 7.88 -12.24 -4.63
N ILE A 30 7.16 -11.95 -3.54
CA ILE A 30 7.52 -10.91 -2.58
C ILE A 30 8.86 -11.20 -1.91
N GLY A 31 9.15 -12.47 -1.60
CA GLY A 31 10.42 -12.90 -1.00
C GLY A 31 11.62 -12.72 -1.93
N ARG A 32 11.41 -12.53 -3.23
CA ARG A 32 12.47 -12.28 -4.23
C ARG A 32 12.53 -10.83 -4.71
N THR A 33 11.51 -10.03 -4.41
CA THR A 33 11.41 -8.64 -4.83
C THR A 33 12.27 -7.74 -3.95
N THR A 34 13.25 -7.05 -4.55
CA THR A 34 14.14 -6.12 -3.84
C THR A 34 13.41 -4.87 -3.37
N LYS A 35 13.97 -4.21 -2.36
CA LYS A 35 13.43 -2.93 -1.89
C LYS A 35 13.36 -1.91 -3.03
N ASP A 36 14.43 -1.82 -3.83
CA ASP A 36 14.48 -0.89 -4.96
C ASP A 36 13.50 -1.25 -6.06
N ALA A 37 13.35 -2.55 -6.39
CA ALA A 37 12.33 -3.00 -7.34
C ALA A 37 10.91 -2.65 -6.87
N ALA A 38 10.61 -2.82 -5.57
CA ALA A 38 9.33 -2.42 -5.00
C ALA A 38 9.12 -0.90 -5.03
N ILE A 39 10.17 -0.10 -4.79
CA ILE A 39 10.11 1.37 -4.91
C ILE A 39 9.83 1.77 -6.36
N GLN A 40 10.53 1.18 -7.34
CA GLN A 40 10.31 1.45 -8.76
C GLN A 40 8.88 1.10 -9.19
N GLN A 41 8.36 -0.05 -8.76
CA GLN A 41 6.96 -0.41 -9.01
C GLN A 41 5.99 0.62 -8.42
N LEU A 42 6.23 1.07 -7.20
CA LEU A 42 5.38 2.07 -6.54
C LEU A 42 5.44 3.44 -7.23
N LEU A 43 6.62 3.87 -7.69
CA LEU A 43 6.80 5.12 -8.43
C LEU A 43 6.10 5.07 -9.79
N ALA A 44 6.24 3.97 -10.53
CA ALA A 44 5.54 3.78 -11.81
C ALA A 44 4.02 3.81 -11.62
N ILE A 45 3.51 3.14 -10.58
CA ILE A 45 2.09 3.21 -10.21
C ILE A 45 1.68 4.65 -9.90
N ARG A 46 2.47 5.36 -9.09
CA ARG A 46 2.19 6.76 -8.71
C ARG A 46 2.10 7.67 -9.93
N GLU A 47 3.02 7.54 -10.88
CA GLU A 47 3.04 8.35 -12.09
C GLU A 47 1.81 8.09 -12.96
N ARG A 48 1.41 6.83 -13.15
CA ARG A 48 0.21 6.46 -13.92
C ARG A 48 -1.09 6.92 -13.25
N ILE A 49 -1.13 6.94 -11.91
CA ILE A 49 -2.26 7.53 -11.18
C ILE A 49 -2.25 9.05 -11.34
N ALA A 50 -1.09 9.70 -11.22
CA ALA A 50 -0.97 11.16 -11.33
C ALA A 50 -1.27 11.67 -12.75
N SER A 51 -0.98 10.88 -13.79
CA SER A 51 -1.34 11.19 -15.18
C SER A 51 -2.82 10.96 -15.49
N GLY A 52 -3.57 10.32 -14.58
CA GLY A 52 -4.96 9.93 -14.79
C GLY A 52 -5.16 8.66 -15.63
N GLU A 53 -4.08 7.97 -15.99
CA GLU A 53 -4.15 6.70 -16.73
C GLU A 53 -4.79 5.58 -15.90
N LEU A 54 -4.55 5.58 -14.59
CA LEU A 54 -5.06 4.57 -13.66
C LEU A 54 -5.88 5.19 -12.53
N ASP A 55 -7.02 4.57 -12.21
CA ASP A 55 -7.79 4.88 -11.00
C ASP A 55 -7.12 4.30 -9.75
N PHE A 56 -6.97 5.13 -8.72
CA PHE A 56 -6.34 4.73 -7.45
C PHE A 56 -7.06 3.53 -6.82
N GLY A 57 -8.39 3.53 -6.83
CA GLY A 57 -9.20 2.49 -6.20
C GLY A 57 -9.02 1.13 -6.88
N GLN A 58 -9.02 1.12 -8.22
CA GLN A 58 -8.73 -0.08 -9.01
C GLN A 58 -7.32 -0.61 -8.74
N VAL A 59 -6.31 0.27 -8.79
CA VAL A 59 -4.92 -0.14 -8.52
C VAL A 59 -4.76 -0.68 -7.11
N ALA A 60 -5.39 -0.05 -6.12
CA ALA A 60 -5.36 -0.57 -4.76
C ALA A 60 -6.00 -1.95 -4.64
N LYS A 61 -7.04 -2.23 -5.43
CA LYS A 61 -7.72 -3.53 -5.45
C LYS A 61 -6.90 -4.61 -6.14
N THR A 62 -6.19 -4.28 -7.23
CA THR A 62 -5.44 -5.27 -8.01
C THR A 62 -4.01 -5.42 -7.53
N GLU A 63 -3.32 -4.35 -7.11
CA GLU A 63 -1.88 -4.34 -6.85
C GLU A 63 -1.48 -4.30 -5.37
N SER A 64 -2.33 -3.80 -4.47
CA SER A 64 -1.94 -3.65 -3.07
C SER A 64 -1.82 -4.99 -2.35
N HIS A 65 -0.70 -5.21 -1.67
CA HIS A 65 -0.45 -6.38 -0.81
C HIS A 65 -1.09 -6.26 0.58
N CYS A 66 -1.76 -5.14 0.88
CA CYS A 66 -2.55 -5.00 2.10
C CYS A 66 -3.91 -5.71 1.93
N SER A 67 -4.46 -6.25 3.01
CA SER A 67 -5.82 -6.81 2.99
C SER A 67 -6.91 -5.77 2.70
N SER A 68 -6.62 -4.47 2.91
CA SER A 68 -7.50 -3.35 2.53
C SER A 68 -7.75 -3.25 1.03
N ALA A 69 -6.98 -3.95 0.19
CA ALA A 69 -7.20 -4.05 -1.26
C ALA A 69 -8.65 -4.40 -1.61
N ARG A 70 -9.30 -5.28 -0.82
CA ARG A 70 -10.70 -5.67 -1.01
C ARG A 70 -11.69 -4.50 -0.93
N ASN A 71 -11.30 -3.41 -0.27
CA ASN A 71 -12.08 -2.18 -0.12
C ASN A 71 -11.43 -1.00 -0.88
N ASN A 72 -10.82 -1.25 -2.05
CA ASN A 72 -10.14 -0.25 -2.87
C ASN A 72 -9.03 0.50 -2.08
N GLY A 73 -8.33 -0.20 -1.19
CA GLY A 73 -7.27 0.35 -0.35
C GLY A 73 -7.75 1.20 0.82
N ARG A 74 -9.06 1.35 1.00
CA ARG A 74 -9.65 2.15 2.09
C ARG A 74 -9.34 1.52 3.45
N SER A 75 -8.69 2.29 4.30
CA SER A 75 -8.62 1.98 5.73
C SER A 75 -9.79 2.66 6.45
N GLY A 76 -10.16 2.19 7.63
CA GLY A 76 -11.26 2.74 8.42
C GLY A 76 -11.02 4.20 8.85
N LEU A 77 -11.80 4.68 9.81
CA LEU A 77 -11.57 6.00 10.41
C LEU A 77 -10.20 6.03 11.09
N VAL A 78 -9.27 6.80 10.54
CA VAL A 78 -7.97 7.04 11.17
C VAL A 78 -8.15 8.27 12.04
N GLN A 79 -8.08 8.09 13.36
CA GLN A 79 -7.87 9.23 14.25
C GLN A 79 -6.41 9.66 14.09
N PRO A 80 -6.14 10.96 13.86
CA PRO A 80 -4.80 11.48 14.04
C PRO A 80 -4.36 11.15 15.46
N ARG A 81 -3.19 10.54 15.65
CA ARG A 81 -2.62 10.38 17.00
C ARG A 81 -2.50 11.78 17.61
N SER A 82 -3.08 11.98 18.78
CA SER A 82 -3.05 13.26 19.52
C SER A 82 -1.70 13.56 20.16
N ASP A 83 -0.73 12.65 20.10
CA ASP A 83 0.44 12.75 20.95
C ASP A 83 1.68 13.05 20.09
N ALA A 84 1.77 14.32 19.68
CA ALA A 84 3.05 14.99 19.57
C ALA A 84 3.32 15.69 20.90
N GLU A 85 3.48 14.92 21.98
CA GLU A 85 4.25 15.40 23.11
C GLU A 85 5.72 15.26 22.72
N THR A 86 6.32 16.41 22.45
CA THR A 86 7.76 16.58 22.47
C THR A 86 8.21 16.27 23.89
N VAL A 87 8.97 15.19 24.07
CA VAL A 87 9.80 14.97 25.26
C VAL A 87 11.25 14.95 24.79
#